data_AF-A0A1N7P5C5-F1
#
_entry.id   AF-A0A1N7P5C5-F1
#
_cell.length_a   1.000
_cell.length_b   1.000
_cell.length_c   1.000
_cell.angle_alpha   90.00
_cell.angle_beta   90.00
_cell.angle_gamma   90.00
#
_symmetry.space_group_name_H-M   'P 1'
#
loop_
_entity.id
_entity.type
_entity.pdbx_description
1 polymer ?
#
loop_
_entity_poly.entity_id
_entity_poly.type
_entity_poly.pdbx_seq_one_letter_code
_entity_poly.pdbx_strand_id
1 'polypeptide(L)'
;MILGRAEAFSRVDVLKIKKATRMKAWLAVLFLAFPMFARANGFPDEPFRTPPDERFLVSANPYYHQPERAIKNRVAYFKKQDGTNHFCLVGYKWRDGNTQVWLYWLEEGSLVQWDGSLDREIREASLMDTTDGVRLADIPADGEDPGLGGARVTRVRAWHQLVDDCERHGQKYVIAPFALSGK
;
A
#
# COMPACT_ATOMS: atom_id res chain seq x y z
N MET A 1 98.62 -54.99 -3.75
CA MET A 1 98.50 -55.63 -2.43
C MET A 1 97.82 -54.63 -1.51
N ILE A 2 96.63 -54.78 -0.93
CA ILE A 2 95.58 -55.81 -0.85
C ILE A 2 94.22 -55.06 -0.82
N LEU A 3 93.18 -55.71 -1.37
CA LEU A 3 91.72 -55.44 -1.33
C LEU A 3 91.21 -54.96 0.06
N GLY A 4 90.03 -54.34 0.26
CA GLY A 4 88.83 -54.13 -0.55
C GLY A 4 87.59 -54.03 0.37
N ARG A 5 86.76 -53.00 0.13
CA ARG A 5 85.28 -53.01 -0.02
C ARG A 5 84.38 -53.70 1.03
N ALA A 6 83.44 -52.93 1.61
CA ALA A 6 82.06 -53.37 1.87
C ALA A 6 81.10 -52.17 2.05
N GLU A 7 80.30 -51.89 1.02
CA GLU A 7 78.98 -51.26 1.10
C GLU A 7 78.01 -52.17 0.35
N ALA A 8 76.83 -52.44 0.90
CA ALA A 8 75.64 -52.83 0.13
C ALA A 8 74.31 -52.83 0.95
N PHE A 9 73.33 -52.09 0.40
CA PHE A 9 71.89 -52.40 0.19
C PHE A 9 70.93 -52.67 1.39
N SER A 10 69.91 -51.83 1.64
CA SER A 10 68.55 -51.67 1.00
C SER A 10 67.55 -52.79 1.41
N ARG A 11 66.29 -52.58 1.87
CA ARG A 11 65.11 -51.92 1.21
C ARG A 11 63.82 -52.08 2.10
N VAL A 12 62.73 -51.32 1.78
CA VAL A 12 61.25 -51.62 1.95
C VAL A 12 60.62 -51.43 3.37
N ASP A 13 59.40 -50.90 3.63
CA ASP A 13 58.32 -50.19 2.90
C ASP A 13 57.21 -49.70 3.89
N VAL A 14 56.64 -48.50 3.63
CA VAL A 14 55.19 -48.19 3.41
C VAL A 14 54.09 -48.35 4.51
N LEU A 15 53.37 -47.20 4.70
CA LEU A 15 51.96 -46.92 5.09
C LEU A 15 51.29 -47.63 6.30
N LYS A 16 50.70 -46.79 7.20
CA LYS A 16 49.25 -46.80 7.46
C LYS A 16 48.74 -45.54 8.17
N ILE A 17 47.87 -44.84 7.46
CA ILE A 17 47.04 -43.71 7.88
C ILE A 17 46.11 -44.15 9.03
N LYS A 18 46.14 -43.45 10.17
CA LYS A 18 45.11 -43.55 11.22
C LYS A 18 44.22 -42.31 11.23
N LYS A 19 42.93 -42.59 11.38
CA LYS A 19 41.76 -41.77 11.11
C LYS A 19 41.63 -40.55 12.02
N ALA A 20 41.02 -39.52 11.42
CA ALA A 20 40.50 -38.30 12.01
C ALA A 20 39.60 -38.52 13.23
N THR A 21 39.69 -37.65 14.24
CA THR A 21 38.58 -37.36 15.16
C THR A 21 38.71 -35.95 15.75
N ARG A 22 37.71 -35.11 15.45
CA ARG A 22 37.18 -33.94 16.20
C ARG A 22 38.13 -32.79 16.61
N MET A 23 37.86 -31.61 16.03
CA MET A 23 37.19 -30.52 16.77
C MET A 23 36.70 -29.44 15.80
N LYS A 24 35.37 -29.30 15.68
CA LYS A 24 34.70 -28.22 14.95
C LYS A 24 34.73 -26.98 15.83
N ALA A 25 35.57 -26.00 15.50
CA ALA A 25 35.43 -24.65 16.04
C ALA A 25 34.36 -23.91 15.23
N TRP A 26 33.17 -23.78 15.81
CA TRP A 26 32.10 -22.95 15.28
C TRP A 26 32.46 -21.49 15.53
N LEU A 27 32.78 -20.73 14.47
CA LEU A 27 32.73 -19.27 14.53
C LEU A 27 31.26 -18.85 14.55
N ALA A 28 30.79 -18.43 15.72
CA ALA A 28 29.49 -17.79 15.88
C ALA A 28 29.53 -16.43 15.18
N VAL A 29 28.83 -16.30 14.05
CA VAL A 29 28.52 -15.01 13.43
C VAL A 29 27.47 -14.34 14.31
N LEU A 30 27.89 -13.37 15.12
CA LEU A 30 27.00 -12.44 15.80
C LEU A 30 26.38 -11.53 14.72
N PHE A 31 25.24 -11.94 14.16
CA PHE A 31 24.35 -10.99 13.49
C PHE A 31 23.83 -10.07 14.59
N LEU A 32 24.42 -8.87 14.68
CA LEU A 32 23.78 -7.73 15.33
C LEU A 32 22.44 -7.53 14.62
N ALA A 33 21.37 -8.01 15.27
CA ALA A 33 20.02 -7.64 14.94
C ALA A 33 19.94 -6.13 15.13
N PHE A 34 20.14 -5.37 14.05
CA PHE A 34 19.66 -4.01 13.99
C PHE A 34 18.18 -4.09 14.39
N PRO A 35 17.74 -3.40 15.45
CA PRO A 35 16.32 -3.20 15.60
C PRO A 35 15.91 -2.52 14.31
N MET A 36 15.14 -3.24 13.47
CA MET A 36 14.36 -2.57 12.46
C MET A 36 13.60 -1.52 13.26
N PHE A 37 14.00 -0.26 13.14
CA PHE A 37 13.08 0.83 13.38
C PHE A 37 11.89 0.46 12.50
N ALA A 38 10.85 -0.08 13.12
CA ALA A 38 9.59 -0.32 12.46
C ALA A 38 9.25 1.05 11.88
N ARG A 39 9.42 1.19 10.56
CA ARG A 39 8.99 2.38 9.86
C ARG A 39 7.54 2.51 10.30
N ALA A 40 7.19 3.62 10.96
CA ALA A 40 5.79 3.97 11.11
C ALA A 40 5.15 3.67 9.75
N ASN A 41 4.06 2.90 9.73
CA ASN A 41 3.54 2.23 8.51
C ASN A 41 3.08 3.21 7.40
N GLY A 42 3.48 4.48 7.49
CA GLY A 42 3.34 5.53 6.50
C GLY A 42 1.90 5.97 6.33
N PHE A 43 1.02 5.61 7.26
CA PHE A 43 -0.39 5.97 7.19
C PHE A 43 -0.59 7.46 7.45
N PRO A 44 -1.63 8.07 6.85
CA PRO A 44 -2.11 9.37 7.27
C PRO A 44 -2.39 9.38 8.78
N ASP A 45 -1.92 10.42 9.49
CA ASP A 45 -2.28 10.65 10.89
C ASP A 45 -3.57 11.49 11.02
N GLU A 46 -4.02 12.13 9.95
CA GLU A 46 -5.35 12.73 9.79
C GLU A 46 -6.03 12.21 8.51
N PRO A 47 -7.38 12.18 8.41
CA PRO A 47 -8.38 12.65 9.38
C PRO A 47 -8.72 11.60 10.46
N PHE A 48 -7.98 10.49 10.52
CA PHE A 48 -8.36 9.37 11.37
C PHE A 48 -8.11 9.65 12.86
N ARG A 49 -9.12 9.41 13.71
CA ARG A 49 -8.95 9.49 15.16
C ARG A 49 -7.93 8.48 15.68
N THR A 50 -7.87 7.32 15.05
CA THR A 50 -6.88 6.26 15.28
C THR A 50 -6.31 5.83 13.94
N PRO A 51 -4.98 5.65 13.79
CA PRO A 51 -4.40 5.21 12.54
C PRO A 51 -5.01 3.87 12.07
N PRO A 52 -5.18 3.65 10.76
CA PRO A 52 -5.60 2.36 10.24
C PRO A 52 -4.51 1.30 10.45
N ASP A 53 -4.93 0.04 10.48
CA ASP A 53 -4.04 -1.09 10.63
C ASP A 53 -3.48 -1.56 9.28
N GLU A 54 -4.28 -1.46 8.22
CA GLU A 54 -3.90 -1.88 6.88
C GLU A 54 -4.53 -1.02 5.78
N ARG A 55 -3.87 -0.97 4.62
CA ARG A 55 -4.52 -0.61 3.37
C ARG A 55 -5.09 -1.88 2.75
N PHE A 56 -6.22 -1.79 2.06
CA PHE A 56 -6.78 -2.92 1.34
C PHE A 56 -7.07 -2.58 -0.12
N LEU A 57 -7.10 -3.63 -0.95
CA LEU A 57 -7.48 -3.51 -2.35
C LEU A 57 -9.00 -3.32 -2.44
N VAL A 58 -9.44 -2.08 -2.68
CA VAL A 58 -10.85 -1.69 -2.70
C VAL A 58 -11.65 -2.53 -3.69
N SER A 59 -11.13 -2.76 -4.90
CA SER A 59 -11.81 -3.55 -5.91
C SER A 59 -12.04 -5.03 -5.53
N ALA A 60 -11.34 -5.55 -4.52
CA ALA A 60 -11.51 -6.92 -4.02
C ALA A 60 -12.52 -7.01 -2.87
N ASN A 61 -13.00 -5.89 -2.34
CA ASN A 61 -13.98 -5.85 -1.26
C ASN A 61 -15.41 -5.81 -1.85
N PRO A 62 -16.32 -6.71 -1.43
CA PRO A 62 -17.66 -6.82 -2.01
C PRO A 62 -18.52 -5.55 -1.84
N TYR A 63 -18.26 -4.73 -0.82
CA TYR A 63 -18.95 -3.45 -0.62
C TYR A 63 -18.56 -2.38 -1.64
N TYR A 64 -17.49 -2.60 -2.42
CA TYR A 64 -16.93 -1.64 -3.38
C TYR A 64 -16.74 -2.25 -4.77
N HIS A 65 -17.49 -3.30 -5.08
CA HIS A 65 -17.36 -4.05 -6.33
C HIS A 65 -17.59 -3.17 -7.57
N GLN A 66 -16.77 -3.38 -8.62
CA GLN A 66 -16.75 -2.61 -9.88
C GLN A 66 -16.52 -1.10 -9.69
N PRO A 67 -15.40 -0.68 -9.06
CA PRO A 67 -15.11 0.73 -8.83
C PRO A 67 -15.10 1.57 -10.10
N GLU A 68 -14.53 1.07 -11.19
CA GLU A 68 -14.48 1.79 -12.47
C GLU A 68 -15.88 2.18 -12.98
N ARG A 69 -16.87 1.31 -12.79
CA ARG A 69 -18.26 1.59 -13.19
C ARG A 69 -18.86 2.70 -12.32
N ALA A 70 -18.68 2.62 -11.00
CA ALA A 70 -19.19 3.64 -10.08
C ALA A 70 -18.51 5.01 -10.34
N ILE A 71 -17.20 5.01 -10.58
CA ILE A 71 -16.44 6.21 -10.96
C ILE A 71 -16.93 6.77 -12.30
N LYS A 72 -17.12 5.93 -13.32
CA LYS A 72 -17.67 6.35 -14.62
C LYS A 72 -19.06 6.96 -14.49
N ASN A 73 -19.91 6.39 -13.64
CA ASN A 73 -21.23 6.95 -13.35
C ASN A 73 -21.12 8.32 -12.64
N ARG A 74 -20.17 8.50 -11.73
CA ARG A 74 -19.87 9.82 -11.13
C ARG A 74 -19.46 10.83 -12.20
N VAL A 75 -18.55 10.49 -13.10
CA VAL A 75 -18.14 11.37 -14.21
C VAL A 75 -19.35 11.82 -15.04
N ALA A 76 -20.25 10.89 -15.37
CA ALA A 76 -21.49 11.20 -16.08
C ALA A 76 -22.43 12.11 -15.28
N TYR A 77 -22.59 11.83 -13.98
CA TYR A 77 -23.44 12.60 -13.08
C TYR A 77 -23.01 14.07 -13.01
N PHE A 78 -21.71 14.33 -12.92
CA PHE A 78 -21.14 15.68 -12.93
C PHE A 78 -20.97 16.29 -14.32
N LYS A 79 -21.43 15.60 -15.38
CA LYS A 79 -21.35 16.04 -16.79
C LYS A 79 -19.91 16.30 -17.27
N LYS A 80 -18.96 15.44 -16.86
CA LYS A 80 -17.53 15.53 -17.19
C LYS A 80 -17.06 14.44 -18.16
N GLN A 81 -18.00 13.77 -18.84
CA GLN A 81 -17.73 12.62 -19.71
C GLN A 81 -17.01 12.95 -21.02
N ASP A 82 -16.94 14.22 -21.40
CA ASP A 82 -16.32 14.64 -22.66
C ASP A 82 -14.77 14.74 -22.55
N GLY A 83 -14.23 14.69 -21.33
CA GLY A 83 -12.80 14.74 -21.04
C GLY A 83 -12.25 13.43 -20.48
N THR A 84 -10.93 13.27 -20.53
CA THR A 84 -10.24 12.23 -19.76
C THR A 84 -10.22 12.63 -18.29
N ASN A 85 -10.57 11.71 -17.41
CA ASN A 85 -10.58 11.94 -15.96
C ASN A 85 -9.68 10.94 -15.24
N HIS A 86 -8.89 11.43 -14.28
CA HIS A 86 -7.96 10.63 -13.49
C HIS A 86 -8.42 10.55 -12.06
N PHE A 87 -8.43 9.32 -11.56
CA PHE A 87 -8.85 9.03 -10.20
C PHE A 87 -7.83 8.19 -9.48
N CYS A 88 -7.82 8.37 -8.17
CA CYS A 88 -7.15 7.47 -7.26
C CYS A 88 -8.12 7.00 -6.17
N LEU A 89 -8.09 5.72 -5.86
CA LEU A 89 -8.92 5.10 -4.84
C LEU A 89 -8.04 4.41 -3.79
N VAL A 90 -8.22 4.74 -2.52
CA VAL A 90 -7.47 4.13 -1.42
C VAL A 90 -8.43 3.63 -0.34
N GLY A 91 -8.18 2.42 0.16
CA GLY A 91 -8.99 1.78 1.20
C GLY A 91 -8.17 1.54 2.46
N TYR A 92 -8.76 1.84 3.60
CA TYR A 92 -8.20 1.67 4.93
C TYR A 92 -9.07 0.74 5.77
N LYS A 93 -8.43 -0.10 6.57
CA LYS A 93 -9.11 -1.03 7.47
C LYS A 93 -8.50 -1.00 8.87
N TRP A 94 -9.38 -1.10 9.86
CA TRP A 94 -9.06 -1.19 11.29
C TRP A 94 -9.30 -2.60 11.81
N ARG A 95 -8.64 -2.94 12.93
CA ARG A 95 -8.76 -4.24 13.62
C ARG A 95 -10.18 -4.59 14.05
N ASP A 96 -11.01 -3.59 14.32
CA ASP A 96 -12.43 -3.78 14.67
C ASP A 96 -13.30 -4.17 13.47
N GLY A 97 -12.72 -4.20 12.26
CA GLY A 97 -13.41 -4.52 11.02
C GLY A 97 -13.98 -3.31 10.28
N ASN A 98 -13.88 -2.10 10.85
CA ASN A 98 -14.28 -0.89 10.18
C ASN A 98 -13.40 -0.65 8.95
N THR A 99 -14.02 -0.12 7.89
CA THR A 99 -13.34 0.24 6.65
C THR A 99 -13.73 1.65 6.22
N GLN A 100 -12.78 2.37 5.62
CA GLN A 100 -13.05 3.64 4.95
C GLN A 100 -12.36 3.64 3.59
N VAL A 101 -13.03 4.20 2.59
CA VAL A 101 -12.52 4.30 1.23
C VAL A 101 -12.60 5.74 0.79
N TRP A 102 -11.52 6.24 0.19
CA TRP A 102 -11.44 7.60 -0.32
C TRP A 102 -11.15 7.58 -1.81
N LEU A 103 -11.95 8.32 -2.58
CA LEU A 103 -11.75 8.56 -4.00
C LEU A 103 -11.26 10.00 -4.19
N TYR A 104 -10.06 10.13 -4.74
CA TYR A 104 -9.51 11.39 -5.22
C TYR A 104 -9.78 11.56 -6.71
N TRP A 105 -10.37 12.68 -7.10
CA TRP A 105 -10.52 13.11 -8.49
C TRP A 105 -9.54 14.25 -8.78
N LEU A 106 -8.59 13.97 -9.67
CA LEU A 106 -7.47 14.86 -9.98
C LEU A 106 -7.95 16.18 -10.61
N GLU A 107 -8.80 16.11 -11.64
CA GLU A 107 -9.26 17.28 -12.40
C GLU A 107 -10.13 18.24 -11.56
N GLU A 108 -10.93 17.71 -10.65
CA GLU A 108 -11.79 18.52 -9.78
C GLU A 108 -11.10 18.91 -8.46
N GLY A 109 -9.92 18.36 -8.18
CA GLY A 109 -9.21 18.57 -6.93
C GLY A 109 -10.04 18.16 -5.72
N SER A 110 -10.84 17.09 -5.84
CA SER A 110 -11.85 16.70 -4.85
C SER A 110 -11.58 15.33 -4.24
N LEU A 111 -11.72 15.21 -2.92
CA LEU A 111 -11.77 13.95 -2.19
C LEU A 111 -13.21 13.64 -1.79
N VAL A 112 -13.66 12.41 -1.97
CA VAL A 112 -14.95 11.93 -1.48
C VAL A 112 -14.76 10.62 -0.72
N GLN A 113 -15.40 10.49 0.44
CA GLN A 113 -15.49 9.20 1.10
C GLN A 113 -16.51 8.36 0.35
N TRP A 114 -16.13 7.14 -0.05
CA TRP A 114 -17.06 6.17 -0.61
C TRP A 114 -17.54 5.23 0.49
N ASP A 115 -18.83 5.26 0.79
CA ASP A 115 -19.40 4.42 1.84
C ASP A 115 -19.52 2.95 1.44
N GLY A 116 -19.68 2.67 0.15
CA GLY A 116 -19.90 1.31 -0.35
C GLY A 116 -21.27 0.73 0.06
N SER A 117 -21.62 -0.42 -0.50
CA SER A 117 -22.80 -1.20 -0.13
C SER A 117 -22.75 -2.56 -0.81
N LEU A 118 -23.40 -3.58 -0.24
CA LEU A 118 -23.66 -4.82 -0.98
C LEU A 118 -24.72 -4.62 -2.07
N ASP A 119 -25.67 -3.72 -1.83
CA ASP A 119 -26.64 -3.31 -2.84
C ASP A 119 -25.96 -2.48 -3.93
N ARG A 120 -26.17 -2.86 -5.20
CA ARG A 120 -25.50 -2.22 -6.34
C ARG A 120 -25.93 -0.77 -6.53
N GLU A 121 -27.22 -0.48 -6.41
CA GLU A 121 -27.75 0.85 -6.68
C GLU A 121 -27.31 1.82 -5.59
N ILE A 122 -27.37 1.40 -4.32
CA ILE A 122 -26.88 2.19 -3.19
C ILE A 122 -25.37 2.41 -3.31
N ARG A 123 -24.60 1.36 -3.65
CA ARG A 123 -23.14 1.45 -3.80
C ARG A 123 -22.72 2.43 -4.91
N GLU A 124 -23.43 2.43 -6.03
CA GLU A 124 -23.15 3.36 -7.14
C GLU A 124 -23.60 4.79 -6.79
N ALA A 125 -24.74 4.93 -6.11
CA ALA A 125 -25.28 6.23 -5.71
C ALA A 125 -24.46 6.94 -4.62
N SER A 126 -23.78 6.21 -3.73
CA SER A 126 -22.95 6.82 -2.67
C SER A 126 -21.72 7.56 -3.17
N LEU A 127 -21.40 7.49 -4.47
CA LEU A 127 -20.41 8.36 -5.12
C LEU A 127 -21.03 9.54 -5.87
N MET A 128 -22.34 9.74 -5.81
CA MET A 128 -23.04 10.79 -6.56
C MET A 128 -23.48 11.97 -5.69
N ASP A 129 -23.32 11.90 -4.38
CA ASP A 129 -23.66 13.03 -3.52
C ASP A 129 -22.70 14.21 -3.79
N THR A 130 -23.28 15.34 -4.19
CA THR A 130 -22.54 16.58 -4.46
C THR A 130 -21.99 17.22 -3.19
N THR A 131 -22.54 16.87 -2.03
CA THR A 131 -22.20 17.45 -0.72
C THR A 131 -21.12 16.68 0.03
N ASP A 132 -20.77 15.48 -0.44
CA ASP A 132 -19.77 14.60 0.19
C ASP A 132 -18.35 14.79 -0.35
N GLY A 133 -18.20 15.56 -1.44
CA GLY A 133 -16.91 15.90 -2.01
C GLY A 133 -16.28 17.12 -1.34
N VAL A 134 -15.07 16.98 -0.81
CA VAL A 134 -14.26 18.09 -0.29
C VAL A 134 -13.19 18.48 -1.31
N ARG A 135 -13.27 19.71 -1.81
CA ARG A 135 -12.20 20.31 -2.62
C ARG A 135 -11.25 21.06 -1.72
N LEU A 136 -9.95 21.02 -2.04
CA LEU A 136 -8.94 21.73 -1.25
C LEU A 136 -9.26 23.23 -1.10
N ALA A 137 -9.77 23.85 -2.16
CA ALA A 137 -10.14 25.26 -2.19
C ALA A 137 -11.33 25.62 -1.27
N ASP A 138 -12.14 24.63 -0.88
CA ASP A 138 -13.31 24.81 -0.04
C ASP A 138 -12.99 24.57 1.46
N ILE A 139 -11.76 24.15 1.78
CA ILE A 139 -11.32 23.96 3.16
C ILE A 139 -10.90 25.31 3.76
N PRO A 140 -11.51 25.77 4.87
CA PRO A 140 -11.10 27.00 5.55
C PRO A 140 -9.64 26.97 5.99
N ALA A 141 -8.94 28.09 5.82
CA ALA A 141 -7.53 28.22 6.17
C ALA A 141 -7.27 28.26 7.69
N ASP A 142 -8.29 28.61 8.48
CA ASP A 142 -8.26 28.70 9.94
C ASP A 142 -8.52 27.36 10.65
N GLY A 143 -8.84 26.29 9.90
CA GLY A 143 -8.76 24.91 10.37
C GLY A 143 -9.77 24.52 11.45
N GLU A 144 -10.83 25.31 11.65
CA GLU A 144 -11.95 24.89 12.49
C GLU A 144 -12.71 23.76 11.79
N ASP A 145 -12.72 22.60 12.43
CA ASP A 145 -13.66 21.53 12.14
C ASP A 145 -15.05 22.05 12.51
N PRO A 146 -15.98 22.25 11.54
CA PRO A 146 -17.29 22.82 11.81
C PRO A 146 -18.17 21.92 12.71
N GLY A 147 -17.66 20.78 13.20
CA GLY A 147 -18.38 19.90 14.14
C GLY A 147 -19.58 19.19 13.50
N LEU A 148 -19.64 19.18 12.18
CA LEU A 148 -20.71 18.56 11.41
C LEU A 148 -20.31 17.11 11.14
N GLY A 149 -20.81 16.21 12.00
CA GLY A 149 -20.60 14.77 11.89
C GLY A 149 -20.81 14.24 10.46
N GLY A 150 -19.81 13.55 9.96
CA GLY A 150 -19.70 13.07 8.60
C GLY A 150 -18.23 13.14 8.20
N ALA A 151 -17.77 12.19 7.39
CA ALA A 151 -16.38 12.09 6.97
C ALA A 151 -15.94 13.26 6.09
N ARG A 152 -15.69 14.42 6.70
CA ARG A 152 -15.23 15.62 6.01
C ARG A 152 -13.77 15.83 6.36
N VAL A 153 -12.96 15.89 5.32
CA VAL A 153 -11.58 16.35 5.39
C VAL A 153 -11.63 17.85 5.70
N THR A 154 -11.66 18.21 6.99
CA THR A 154 -11.86 19.61 7.43
C THR A 154 -10.55 20.39 7.56
N ARG A 155 -9.41 19.74 7.29
CA ARG A 155 -8.08 20.34 7.38
C ARG A 155 -7.30 20.12 6.08
N VAL A 156 -6.60 21.16 5.64
CA VAL A 156 -5.70 21.12 4.49
C VAL A 156 -4.67 20.00 4.62
N ARG A 157 -4.13 19.81 5.83
CA ARG A 157 -3.17 18.73 6.12
C ARG A 157 -3.76 17.34 5.86
N ALA A 158 -4.95 17.06 6.40
CA ALA A 158 -5.65 15.79 6.19
C ALA A 158 -5.90 15.53 4.69
N TRP A 159 -6.26 16.57 3.93
CA TRP A 159 -6.48 16.48 2.49
C TRP A 159 -5.21 16.03 1.77
N HIS A 160 -4.09 16.72 2.02
CA HIS A 160 -2.81 16.36 1.40
C HIS A 160 -2.36 14.97 1.80
N GLN A 161 -2.54 14.57 3.06
CA GLN A 161 -2.13 13.24 3.49
C GLN A 161 -2.90 12.12 2.80
N LEU A 162 -4.22 12.28 2.62
CA LEU A 162 -5.03 11.31 1.88
C LEU A 162 -4.65 11.28 0.40
N VAL A 163 -4.45 12.44 -0.23
CA VAL A 163 -4.02 12.50 -1.65
C VAL A 163 -2.66 11.85 -1.83
N ASP A 164 -1.65 12.24 -1.04
CA ASP A 164 -0.30 11.68 -1.10
C ASP A 164 -0.30 10.17 -0.88
N ASP A 165 -1.12 9.71 0.07
CA ASP A 165 -1.23 8.29 0.37
C ASP A 165 -1.88 7.52 -0.79
N CYS A 166 -2.94 8.09 -1.37
CA CYS A 166 -3.56 7.55 -2.55
C CYS A 166 -2.56 7.55 -3.72
N GLU A 167 -1.80 8.62 -3.94
CA GLU A 167 -0.73 8.72 -4.93
C GLU A 167 0.28 7.58 -4.84
N ARG A 168 0.75 7.27 -3.63
CA ARG A 168 1.75 6.22 -3.41
C ARG A 168 1.19 4.80 -3.39
N HIS A 169 -0.03 4.59 -2.91
CA HIS A 169 -0.52 3.27 -2.53
C HIS A 169 -1.91 2.91 -3.07
N GLY A 170 -2.64 3.86 -3.63
CA GLY A 170 -4.01 3.67 -4.11
C GLY A 170 -4.09 3.04 -5.51
N GLN A 171 -5.29 2.56 -5.83
CA GLN A 171 -5.66 2.07 -7.16
C GLN A 171 -5.92 3.26 -8.09
N LYS A 172 -5.28 3.26 -9.25
CA LYS A 172 -5.41 4.32 -10.26
C LYS A 172 -6.44 3.95 -11.31
N TYR A 173 -7.29 4.90 -11.66
CA TYR A 173 -8.26 4.75 -12.74
C TYR A 173 -8.12 5.91 -13.71
N VAL A 174 -8.15 5.59 -15.00
CA VAL A 174 -8.22 6.56 -16.09
C VAL A 174 -9.50 6.31 -16.85
N ILE A 175 -10.42 7.27 -16.78
CA ILE A 175 -11.70 7.21 -17.49
C ILE A 175 -11.54 8.06 -18.76
N ALA A 176 -11.38 7.38 -19.90
CA ALA A 176 -11.37 8.04 -21.21
C ALA A 176 -12.75 8.67 -21.51
N PRO A 177 -12.82 9.67 -22.39
CA PRO A 177 -14.09 10.27 -22.82
C PRO A 177 -15.09 9.21 -23.29
N PHE A 178 -16.37 9.42 -23.00
CA PHE A 178 -17.43 8.50 -23.39
C PHE A 178 -18.75 9.20 -23.68
N ALA A 179 -19.50 8.65 -24.63
CA ALA A 179 -20.86 9.08 -24.88
C ALA A 179 -21.79 8.55 -23.79
N LEU A 180 -22.72 9.38 -23.32
CA LEU A 180 -23.84 8.91 -22.53
C LEU A 180 -24.71 8.05 -23.44
N SER A 181 -24.92 6.79 -23.08
CA SER A 181 -25.93 5.97 -23.73
C SER A 181 -27.28 6.60 -23.43
N GLY A 182 -27.86 7.27 -24.43
CA GLY A 182 -29.22 7.81 -24.34
C GLY A 182 -30.17 6.69 -23.90
N LYS A 183 -30.93 6.95 -22.84
CA LYS A 183 -32.11 6.15 -22.52
C LYS A 183 -33.30 6.70 -23.29
#